data_AF-A0A7W1TRK3-F1
#
_entry.id   AF-A0A7W1TRK3-F1
#
_cell.length_a   1.000
_cell.length_b   1.000
_cell.length_c   1.000
_cell.angle_alpha   90.00
_cell.angle_beta   90.00
_cell.angle_gamma   90.00
#
_symmetry.space_group_name_H-M   'P 1'
#
loop_
_entity.id
_entity.type
_entity.pdbx_description
1 polymer ?
#
loop_
_entity_poly.entity_id
_entity_poly.type
_entity_poly.pdbx_seq_one_letter_code
_entity_poly.pdbx_strand_id
1 'polypeptide(L)'
;MLIQHWIALINLWGYPDRSLVKAARTVQKYAVQLAMSLWSRERTAETLETISRCVTAGCRMDRRKKQPSTFQLLIAVTQDGLA
;
A
#
# COMPACT_ATOMS: atom_id res chain seq x y z
N MET A 1 8.46 -10.22 -7.00
CA MET A 1 9.15 -8.92 -6.82
C MET A 1 9.33 -8.64 -5.32
N LEU A 2 10.53 -8.89 -4.77
CA LEU A 2 10.82 -8.76 -3.34
C LEU A 2 10.50 -7.36 -2.79
N ILE A 3 10.88 -6.30 -3.50
CA ILE A 3 10.67 -4.91 -3.04
C ILE A 3 9.17 -4.57 -2.90
N GLN A 4 8.34 -4.99 -3.85
CA GLN A 4 6.89 -4.80 -3.76
C GLN A 4 6.30 -5.55 -2.56
N HIS A 5 6.79 -6.77 -2.30
CA HIS A 5 6.38 -7.58 -1.17
C HIS A 5 6.75 -6.93 0.17
N TRP A 6 7.96 -6.37 0.28
CA TRP A 6 8.42 -5.70 1.50
C TRP A 6 7.63 -4.42 1.78
N ILE A 7 7.35 -3.64 0.75
CA ILE A 7 6.52 -2.44 0.87
C ILE A 7 5.09 -2.80 1.30
N ALA A 8 4.53 -3.89 0.75
CA ALA A 8 3.21 -4.40 1.16
C ALA A 8 3.19 -4.87 2.62
N LEU A 9 4.21 -5.60 3.06
CA LEU A 9 4.37 -6.06 4.45
C LEU A 9 4.44 -4.89 5.44
N ILE A 10 5.23 -3.85 5.13
CA ILE A 10 5.50 -2.76 6.08
C ILE A 10 4.38 -1.71 6.09
N ASN A 11 3.76 -1.40 4.94
CA ASN A 11 2.87 -0.24 4.83
C ASN A 11 1.38 -0.60 4.62
N LEU A 12 1.06 -1.81 4.17
CA LEU A 12 -0.34 -2.17 3.86
C LEU A 12 -0.97 -3.12 4.86
N TRP A 13 -0.20 -3.93 5.59
CA TRP A 13 -0.77 -4.95 6.47
C TRP A 13 -1.61 -4.35 7.61
N GLY A 14 -1.28 -3.13 8.07
CA GLY A 14 -2.06 -2.41 9.09
C GLY A 14 -3.33 -1.74 8.59
N TYR A 15 -3.59 -1.71 7.27
CA TYR A 15 -4.70 -0.96 6.68
C TYR A 15 -5.55 -1.85 5.75
N PRO A 16 -6.66 -2.43 6.26
CA PRO A 16 -7.53 -3.31 5.47
C PRO A 16 -8.23 -2.60 4.31
N ASP A 17 -8.23 -1.27 4.29
CA ASP A 17 -8.84 -0.42 3.26
C ASP A 17 -7.85 -0.01 2.14
N ARG A 18 -6.64 -0.61 2.06
CA ARG A 18 -5.64 -0.31 1.03
C ARG A 18 -5.54 -1.41 -0.04
N SER A 19 -5.48 -1.00 -1.30
CA SER A 19 -5.37 -1.91 -2.44
C SER A 19 -3.90 -2.28 -2.70
N LEU A 20 -3.58 -3.57 -2.51
CA LEU A 20 -2.27 -4.14 -2.87
C LEU A 20 -1.93 -3.93 -4.36
N VAL A 21 -2.93 -3.95 -5.24
CA VAL A 21 -2.75 -3.72 -6.68
C VAL A 21 -2.42 -2.26 -6.98
N LYS A 22 -3.13 -1.29 -6.36
CA LYS A 22 -2.78 0.14 -6.50
C LYS A 22 -1.39 0.41 -5.93
N ALA A 23 -1.03 -0.20 -4.80
CA ALA A 23 0.30 -0.07 -4.21
C ALA A 23 1.39 -0.65 -5.11
N ALA A 24 1.23 -1.86 -5.65
CA ALA A 24 2.19 -2.46 -6.57
C ALA A 24 2.41 -1.61 -7.82
N ARG A 25 1.34 -1.03 -8.39
CA ARG A 25 1.43 -0.08 -9.52
C ARG A 25 2.19 1.18 -9.16
N THR A 26 1.98 1.73 -7.96
CA THR A 26 2.74 2.89 -7.46
C THR A 26 4.22 2.54 -7.35
N VAL A 27 4.58 1.42 -6.73
CA VAL A 27 5.97 0.95 -6.66
C VAL A 27 6.58 0.78 -8.06
N GLN A 28 5.82 0.21 -9.00
CA GLN A 28 6.27 0.04 -10.37
C GLN A 28 6.55 1.37 -11.08
N LYS A 29 5.75 2.41 -10.85
CA LYS A 29 6.00 3.76 -11.39
C LYS A 29 7.33 4.35 -10.90
N TYR A 30 7.69 4.07 -9.65
CA TYR A 30 8.95 4.53 -9.07
C TYR A 30 10.11 3.54 -9.27
N ALA A 31 9.91 2.42 -9.97
CA ALA A 31 10.92 1.37 -10.10
C ALA A 31 12.21 1.85 -10.78
N VAL A 32 12.10 2.71 -11.81
CA VAL A 32 13.27 3.27 -12.50
C VAL A 32 14.00 4.27 -11.61
N GLN A 33 13.27 5.13 -10.88
CA GLN A 33 13.87 6.06 -9.92
C GLN A 33 14.57 5.32 -8.78
N LEU A 34 13.98 4.23 -8.31
CA LEU A 34 14.59 3.34 -7.32
C LEU A 34 15.87 2.72 -7.87
N ALA A 35 15.85 2.18 -9.10
CA ALA A 35 17.02 1.58 -9.73
C ALA A 35 18.18 2.58 -9.88
N MET A 36 17.87 3.84 -10.24
CA MET A 36 18.86 4.91 -10.33
C MET A 36 19.37 5.38 -8.96
N SER A 37 18.55 5.29 -7.91
CA SER A 37 18.94 5.72 -6.57
C SER A 37 19.71 4.66 -5.78
N LEU A 38 19.73 3.40 -6.21
CA LEU A 38 20.44 2.29 -5.54
C LEU A 38 21.92 2.56 -5.24
N TRP A 39 22.58 3.42 -6.02
CA TRP A 39 23.98 3.77 -5.82
C TRP A 39 24.23 4.73 -4.64
N SER A 40 23.16 5.31 -4.09
CA SER A 40 23.21 6.20 -2.93
C SER A 40 22.17 5.78 -1.91
N ARG A 41 22.64 5.46 -0.69
CA ARG A 41 21.79 5.07 0.43
C ARG A 41 20.75 6.15 0.74
N GLU A 42 21.15 7.42 0.76
CA GLU A 42 20.28 8.56 1.04
C GLU A 42 19.19 8.70 -0.01
N ARG A 43 19.56 8.69 -1.30
CA ARG A 43 18.57 8.78 -2.39
C ARG A 43 17.62 7.58 -2.42
N THR A 44 18.12 6.40 -2.07
CA THR A 44 17.29 5.19 -1.96
C THR A 44 16.26 5.36 -0.84
N ALA A 45 16.69 5.86 0.32
CA ALA A 45 15.81 6.12 1.46
C ALA A 45 14.74 7.16 1.13
N GLU A 46 15.10 8.28 0.51
CA GLU A 46 14.16 9.32 0.06
C GLU A 46 13.13 8.78 -0.94
N THR A 47 13.58 7.95 -1.88
CA THR A 47 12.71 7.32 -2.89
C THR A 47 11.72 6.36 -2.20
N LEU A 48 12.19 5.54 -1.26
CA LEU A 48 11.35 4.63 -0.48
C LEU A 48 10.33 5.37 0.38
N GLU A 49 10.74 6.46 1.03
CA GLU A 49 9.86 7.29 1.85
C GLU A 49 8.78 7.97 1.00
N THR A 50 9.15 8.42 -0.20
CA THR A 50 8.19 8.97 -1.17
C THR A 50 7.17 7.92 -1.61
N ILE A 51 7.64 6.71 -1.96
CA ILE A 51 6.75 5.59 -2.31
C ILE A 51 5.82 5.25 -1.14
N SER A 52 6.34 5.15 0.09
CA SER A 52 5.55 4.89 1.29
C SER A 52 4.46 5.94 1.48
N ARG A 53 4.79 7.24 1.41
CA ARG A 53 3.82 8.33 1.52
C ARG A 53 2.72 8.23 0.45
N CYS A 54 3.09 8.00 -0.81
CA CYS A 54 2.13 7.84 -1.89
C CYS A 54 1.20 6.63 -1.68
N VAL A 55 1.75 5.53 -1.19
CA VAL A 55 1.00 4.31 -0.92
C VAL A 55 0.02 4.51 0.25
N THR A 56 0.48 5.09 1.35
CA THR A 56 -0.32 5.34 2.56
C THR A 56 -1.45 6.35 2.29
N ALA A 57 -1.19 7.38 1.50
CA ALA A 57 -2.18 8.42 1.17
C ALA A 57 -3.14 8.02 0.03
N GLY A 58 -2.64 7.41 -1.04
CA GLY A 58 -3.37 7.26 -2.31
C GLY A 58 -3.97 5.88 -2.59
N CYS A 59 -3.50 4.82 -1.94
CA CYS A 59 -3.92 3.45 -2.30
C CYS A 59 -5.25 3.01 -1.64
N ARG A 60 -6.12 3.94 -1.28
CA ARG A 60 -7.44 3.63 -0.70
C ARG A 60 -8.30 2.84 -1.69
N MET A 61 -8.95 1.79 -1.18
CA MET A 61 -9.97 1.05 -1.91
C MET A 61 -11.28 1.82 -1.85
N ASP A 62 -11.93 1.94 -3.01
CA ASP A 62 -13.22 2.59 -3.11
C ASP A 62 -14.28 1.75 -2.40
N ARG A 63 -14.99 2.37 -1.46
CA ARG A 63 -16.09 1.71 -0.75
C ARG A 63 -17.28 1.55 -1.70
N ARG A 64 -17.74 0.32 -1.90
CA ARG A 64 -18.94 0.03 -2.68
C ARG A 64 -20.13 -0.06 -1.75
N LYS A 65 -21.24 0.61 -2.10
CA LYS A 65 -22.49 0.61 -1.32
C LYS A 65 -23.45 -0.52 -1.70
N LYS A 66 -23.49 -0.92 -2.99
CA LYS A 66 -24.43 -1.95 -3.50
C LYS A 66 -23.94 -3.39 -3.30
N GLN A 67 -22.64 -3.61 -3.42
CA GLN A 67 -22.01 -4.92 -3.20
C GLN A 67 -20.72 -4.67 -2.40
N PRO A 68 -20.77 -4.81 -1.08
CA PRO A 68 -19.60 -4.57 -0.25
C PRO A 68 -18.50 -5.57 -0.61
N SER A 69 -17.28 -5.08 -0.78
CA SER A 69 -16.12 -5.94 -0.99
C SER A 69 -15.77 -6.71 0.28
N THR A 70 -15.02 -7.81 0.15
CA THR A 70 -14.63 -8.68 1.28
C THR A 70 -14.00 -7.90 2.44
N PHE A 71 -13.19 -6.87 2.17
CA PHE A 71 -12.61 -6.05 3.24
C PHE A 71 -13.67 -5.28 4.05
N GLN A 72 -14.75 -4.81 3.41
CA GLN A 72 -15.84 -4.10 4.09
C GLN A 72 -16.62 -5.05 4.99
N LEU A 73 -16.83 -6.29 4.54
CA LEU A 73 -17.48 -7.35 5.34
C LEU A 73 -16.62 -7.74 6.54
N LEU A 74 -15.31 -7.93 6.35
CA LEU A 74 -14.39 -8.27 7.43
C LEU A 74 -14.30 -7.14 8.47
N ILE A 75 -14.22 -5.88 8.03
CA ILE A 75 -14.25 -4.72 8.93
C ILE A 75 -15.57 -4.70 9.73
N ALA A 76 -16.72 -4.87 9.08
CA ALA A 76 -18.02 -4.88 9.74
C ALA A 76 -18.08 -5.95 10.84
N VAL A 77 -17.67 -7.18 10.54
CA VAL A 77 -17.62 -8.28 11.52
C VAL A 77 -16.68 -7.97 12.69
N THR A 78 -15.51 -7.38 12.43
CA THR A 78 -14.59 -6.99 13.52
C THR A 78 -15.09 -5.81 14.35
N GLN A 79 -15.90 -4.92 13.79
CA GLN A 79 -16.46 -3.77 14.51
C GLN A 79 -17.71 -4.15 15.32
N ASP A 80 -18.56 -5.02 14.79
CA ASP A 80 -19.77 -5.50 15.47
C ASP A 80 -19.45 -6.49 16.61
N GLY A 81 -18.33 -7.24 16.53
CA GLY A 81 -17.90 -8.16 17.59
C GLY A 81 -17.20 -7.50 18.79
N LEU A 82 -17.01 -6.18 18.76
CA LEU A 82 -16.41 -5.38 19.84
C LEU A 82 -17.46 -4.55 20.61
N ALA A 83 -18.76 -4.76 20.33
CA ALA A 83 -19.89 -4.12 21.01
C ALA A 83 -20.47 -5.01 22.12
#